data_AF-A0A7Y4Y980-F1
#
_entry.id   AF-A0A7Y4Y980-F1
#
_cell.length_a   1.000
_cell.length_b   1.000
_cell.length_c   1.000
_cell.angle_alpha   90.00
_cell.angle_beta   90.00
_cell.angle_gamma   90.00
#
_symmetry.space_group_name_H-M   'P 1'
#
loop_
_entity.id
_entity.type
_entity.pdbx_description
1 polymer ?
#
loop_
_entity_poly.entity_id
_entity_poly.type
_entity_poly.pdbx_seq_one_letter_code
_entity_poly.pdbx_strand_id
1 'polypeptide(L)'
;MPEDLFDNKYAMDFEEAVVFIKNYFEKSLKPFSLSEEYNRASGYWGIKYSGNNTVIFISSGRGYLEHEVILDGKKYLLTDFEKKLAHIKVASKKNILFLLETIKKLIDTY
;
A
#
# COMPACT_ATOMS: atom_id res chain seq x y z
N MET A 1 23.88 0.13 10.79
CA MET A 1 22.73 -0.62 10.19
C MET A 1 21.71 0.42 9.72
N PRO A 2 20.94 0.22 8.63
CA PRO A 2 19.98 1.23 8.17
C PRO A 2 18.76 1.21 9.11
N GLU A 3 18.95 1.68 10.33
CA GLU A 3 17.96 1.60 11.41
C GLU A 3 16.80 2.58 11.25
N ASP A 4 16.79 3.39 10.18
CA ASP A 4 15.87 4.54 10.09
C ASP A 4 14.96 4.58 8.85
N LEU A 5 15.08 3.62 7.93
CA LEU A 5 14.29 3.67 6.69
C LEU A 5 12.82 3.27 6.88
N PHE A 6 12.55 2.36 7.83
CA PHE A 6 11.22 1.77 8.04
C PHE A 6 10.79 1.87 9.49
N ASP A 7 9.48 2.00 9.72
CA ASP A 7 8.89 1.88 11.06
C ASP A 7 8.14 0.56 11.15
N ASN A 8 8.81 -0.43 11.74
CA ASN A 8 8.28 -1.77 11.99
C ASN A 8 7.83 -1.98 13.45
N LYS A 9 7.60 -0.89 14.20
CA LYS A 9 7.23 -0.97 15.62
C LYS A 9 5.75 -0.73 15.86
N TYR A 10 5.18 0.27 15.19
CA TYR A 10 3.81 0.71 15.46
C TYR A 10 2.97 0.73 14.20
N ALA A 11 1.90 -0.06 14.19
CA ALA A 11 0.89 0.02 13.15
C ALA A 11 0.06 1.28 13.38
N MET A 12 -0.27 2.00 12.30
CA MET A 12 -1.29 3.02 12.39
C MET A 12 -2.67 2.36 12.40
N ASP A 13 -3.64 3.03 12.99
CA ASP A 13 -5.02 2.55 12.97
C ASP A 13 -5.64 2.67 11.56
N PHE A 14 -6.83 2.11 11.41
CA PHE A 14 -7.53 2.12 10.14
C PHE A 14 -7.88 3.53 9.66
N GLU A 15 -8.37 4.39 10.55
CA GLU A 15 -8.90 5.70 10.19
C GLU A 15 -7.78 6.60 9.67
N GLU A 16 -6.63 6.58 10.36
CA GLU A 16 -5.42 7.27 9.94
C GLU A 16 -4.88 6.71 8.61
N ALA A 17 -4.84 5.38 8.46
CA ALA A 17 -4.35 4.74 7.24
C ALA A 17 -5.19 5.09 6.02
N VAL A 18 -6.51 4.99 6.14
CA VAL A 18 -7.44 5.27 5.04
C VAL A 18 -7.35 6.72 4.60
N VAL A 19 -7.34 7.67 5.54
CA VAL A 19 -7.20 9.10 5.22
C VAL A 19 -5.87 9.35 4.53
N PHE A 20 -4.79 8.74 5.01
CA PHE A 20 -3.46 8.90 4.42
C PHE A 20 -3.39 8.35 2.98
N ILE A 21 -3.87 7.13 2.76
CA ILE A 21 -3.86 6.46 1.45
C ILE A 21 -4.76 7.22 0.47
N LYS A 22 -6.00 7.59 0.86
CA LYS A 22 -6.91 8.37 0.02
C LYS A 22 -6.29 9.67 -0.48
N ASN A 23 -5.71 10.44 0.45
CA ASN A 23 -5.02 11.68 0.12
C ASN A 23 -3.86 11.48 -0.86
N TYR A 24 -3.13 10.37 -0.76
CA TYR A 24 -2.06 10.05 -1.69
C TYR A 24 -2.60 9.76 -3.08
N PHE A 25 -3.62 8.92 -3.21
CA PHE A 25 -4.22 8.56 -4.49
C PHE A 25 -4.80 9.79 -5.21
N GLU A 26 -5.51 10.65 -4.48
CA GLU A 26 -6.10 11.87 -5.03
C GLU A 26 -5.05 12.85 -5.56
N LYS A 27 -3.86 12.90 -4.95
CA LYS A 27 -2.79 13.84 -5.31
C LYS A 27 -1.83 13.29 -6.36
N SER A 28 -1.53 12.00 -6.30
CA SER A 28 -0.35 11.42 -6.95
C SER A 28 -0.64 10.29 -7.93
N LEU A 29 -1.85 9.71 -7.91
CA LEU A 29 -2.21 8.52 -8.71
C LEU A 29 -3.59 8.68 -9.37
N LYS A 30 -3.92 9.84 -9.96
CA LYS A 30 -5.10 9.92 -10.84
C LYS A 30 -4.81 9.14 -12.14
N PRO A 31 -5.78 8.41 -12.72
CA PRO A 31 -7.23 8.40 -12.46
C PRO A 31 -7.74 7.17 -11.68
N PHE A 32 -7.05 6.72 -10.62
CA PHE A 32 -7.54 5.61 -9.82
C PHE A 32 -8.78 5.97 -8.99
N SER A 33 -9.74 5.05 -8.92
CA SER A 33 -10.97 5.18 -8.12
C SER A 33 -11.00 4.13 -7.00
N LEU A 34 -11.52 4.53 -5.85
CA LEU A 34 -11.75 3.61 -4.73
C LEU A 34 -12.83 2.59 -5.12
N SER A 35 -12.51 1.30 -5.05
CA SER A 35 -13.44 0.21 -5.38
C SER A 35 -13.88 -0.61 -4.17
N GLU A 36 -13.07 -0.67 -3.11
CA GLU A 36 -13.41 -1.40 -1.88
C GLU A 36 -12.70 -0.80 -0.66
N GLU A 37 -13.36 -0.84 0.48
CA GLU A 37 -12.81 -0.50 1.79
C GLU A 37 -13.47 -1.38 2.85
N TYR A 38 -12.69 -1.90 3.80
CA TYR A 38 -13.23 -2.59 4.96
C TYR A 38 -12.40 -2.35 6.22
N ASN A 39 -13.08 -2.38 7.36
CA ASN A 39 -12.49 -2.42 8.69
C ASN A 39 -13.17 -3.53 9.48
N ARG A 40 -12.38 -4.47 10.01
CA ARG A 40 -12.83 -5.62 10.78
C ARG A 40 -12.16 -5.62 12.14
N ALA A 41 -12.79 -6.33 13.07
CA ALA A 41 -12.25 -6.52 14.42
C ALA A 41 -10.80 -7.05 14.38
N SER A 42 -10.07 -6.80 15.47
CA SER A 42 -8.69 -7.30 15.66
C SER A 42 -7.64 -6.72 14.70
N GLY A 43 -7.86 -5.50 14.21
CA GLY A 43 -6.86 -4.76 13.42
C GLY A 43 -6.71 -5.30 12.00
N TYR A 44 -7.81 -5.78 11.42
CA TYR A 44 -7.87 -6.19 10.02
C TYR A 44 -8.56 -5.12 9.20
N TRP A 45 -7.87 -4.56 8.22
CA TRP A 45 -8.45 -3.57 7.32
C TRP A 45 -7.88 -3.68 5.91
N GLY A 46 -8.57 -3.09 4.95
CA GLY A 46 -8.13 -3.08 3.56
C GLY A 46 -8.75 -1.95 2.76
N ILE A 47 -8.01 -1.48 1.76
CA ILE A 47 -8.44 -0.48 0.80
C ILE A 47 -8.00 -0.89 -0.60
N LYS A 48 -8.92 -0.83 -1.56
CA LYS A 48 -8.70 -1.23 -2.95
C LYS A 48 -8.99 -0.09 -3.89
N TYR A 49 -8.07 0.14 -4.82
CA TYR A 49 -8.20 1.08 -5.91
C TYR A 49 -8.16 0.37 -7.25
N SER A 50 -8.90 0.89 -8.22
CA SER A 50 -8.96 0.37 -9.58
C SER A 50 -8.96 1.51 -10.60
N GLY A 51 -8.26 1.33 -11.71
CA GLY A 51 -8.18 2.31 -12.79
C GLY A 51 -7.18 1.86 -13.85
N ASN A 52 -7.39 2.21 -15.13
CA ASN A 52 -6.46 1.89 -16.23
C ASN A 52 -5.97 0.43 -16.22
N ASN A 53 -6.89 -0.55 -16.19
CA ASN A 53 -6.59 -1.99 -16.07
C ASN A 53 -5.68 -2.40 -14.89
N THR A 54 -5.55 -1.52 -13.90
CA THR A 54 -4.75 -1.72 -12.72
C THR A 54 -5.65 -1.89 -11.50
N VAL A 55 -5.30 -2.83 -10.64
CA VAL A 55 -5.89 -3.01 -9.30
C VAL A 55 -4.78 -2.94 -8.28
N ILE A 56 -4.96 -2.09 -7.28
CA ILE A 56 -4.05 -1.95 -6.14
C ILE A 56 -4.85 -2.24 -4.88
N PHE A 57 -4.39 -3.19 -4.10
CA PHE A 57 -4.95 -3.51 -2.80
C PHE A 57 -3.89 -3.32 -1.73
N ILE A 58 -4.23 -2.58 -0.68
CA ILE A 58 -3.37 -2.34 0.49
C ILE A 58 -4.18 -2.74 1.71
N SER A 59 -3.63 -3.61 2.54
CA SER A 59 -4.32 -4.13 3.72
C SER A 59 -3.40 -4.21 4.93
N SER A 60 -4.04 -4.36 6.08
CA SER A 60 -3.36 -4.73 7.32
C SER A 60 -4.05 -5.93 7.93
N GLY A 61 -3.25 -6.93 8.33
CA GLY A 61 -3.70 -8.06 9.12
C GLY A 61 -3.02 -8.07 10.47
N ARG A 62 -3.74 -7.76 11.56
CA ARG A 62 -3.16 -7.64 12.92
C ARG A 62 -1.95 -6.68 12.98
N GLY A 63 -1.99 -5.61 12.18
CA GLY A 63 -0.91 -4.63 12.09
C GLY A 63 0.15 -4.90 11.03
N TYR A 64 0.18 -6.09 10.41
CA TYR A 64 1.11 -6.40 9.32
C TYR A 64 0.66 -5.79 8.00
N LEU A 65 1.56 -5.10 7.30
CA LEU A 65 1.26 -4.50 6.00
C LEU A 65 1.26 -5.58 4.91
N GLU A 66 0.14 -5.64 4.19
CA GLU A 66 -0.09 -6.54 3.08
C GLU A 66 -0.46 -5.72 1.84
N HIS A 67 -0.16 -6.27 0.66
CA HIS A 67 -0.44 -5.58 -0.59
C HIS A 67 -0.54 -6.54 -1.77
N GLU A 68 -1.28 -6.11 -2.79
CA GLU A 68 -1.37 -6.75 -4.08
C GLU A 68 -1.47 -5.70 -5.19
N VAL A 69 -0.73 -5.89 -6.27
CA VAL A 69 -0.79 -5.04 -7.46
C VAL A 69 -0.98 -5.92 -8.69
N ILE A 70 -2.02 -5.62 -9.46
CA ILE A 70 -2.33 -6.28 -10.73
C ILE A 70 -2.32 -5.20 -11.81
N LEU A 71 -1.47 -5.35 -12.83
CA LEU A 71 -1.42 -4.47 -14.01
C LEU A 71 -1.76 -5.31 -15.25
N ASP A 72 -2.74 -4.86 -16.03
CA ASP A 72 -3.21 -5.56 -17.25
C ASP A 72 -3.51 -7.05 -17.02
N GLY A 73 -4.16 -7.35 -15.88
CA GLY A 73 -4.52 -8.71 -15.49
C GLY A 73 -3.37 -9.57 -14.98
N LYS A 74 -2.14 -9.05 -14.91
CA LYS A 74 -0.97 -9.76 -14.37
C LYS A 74 -0.64 -9.27 -12.96
N LYS A 75 -0.46 -10.20 -12.03
CA LYS A 75 0.01 -9.90 -10.66
C LYS A 75 1.51 -9.58 -10.67
N TYR A 76 1.89 -8.48 -10.03
CA TYR A 76 3.28 -8.06 -9.85
C TYR A 76 3.70 -8.24 -8.39
N LEU A 77 4.83 -8.92 -8.17
CA LEU A 77 5.50 -8.89 -6.89
C LEU A 77 6.34 -7.61 -6.81
N LEU A 78 5.92 -6.67 -5.97
CA LEU A 78 6.67 -5.43 -5.81
C LEU A 78 8.08 -5.64 -5.26
N THR A 79 8.34 -6.75 -4.55
CA THR A 79 9.68 -7.10 -4.07
C THR A 79 10.67 -7.43 -5.19
N ASP A 80 10.19 -7.84 -6.36
CA ASP A 80 11.05 -8.06 -7.52
C ASP A 80 11.50 -6.72 -8.13
N PHE A 81 10.64 -5.69 -8.01
CA PHE A 81 10.90 -4.32 -8.47
C PHE A 81 11.70 -3.49 -7.45
N GLU A 82 11.34 -3.56 -6.17
CA GLU A 82 11.99 -2.87 -5.04
C GLU A 82 12.25 -3.84 -3.90
N LYS A 83 13.48 -4.37 -3.86
CA LYS A 83 13.90 -5.40 -2.89
C LYS A 83 13.75 -4.96 -1.44
N LYS A 84 13.82 -3.66 -1.14
CA LYS A 84 13.70 -3.17 0.24
C LYS A 84 12.31 -3.38 0.84
N LEU A 85 11.28 -3.59 0.02
CA LEU A 85 9.93 -3.94 0.50
C LEU A 85 9.91 -5.23 1.32
N ALA A 86 10.84 -6.15 1.07
CA ALA A 86 10.97 -7.38 1.86
C ALA A 86 11.31 -7.14 3.35
N HIS A 87 11.71 -5.91 3.71
CA HIS A 87 12.02 -5.53 5.08
C HIS A 87 10.90 -4.74 5.77
N ILE A 88 9.81 -4.44 5.06
CA ILE A 88 8.62 -3.82 5.64
C ILE A 88 7.75 -4.91 6.28
N LYS A 89 7.31 -4.66 7.51
CA LYS A 89 6.45 -5.58 8.25
C LYS A 89 5.13 -4.93 8.63
N VAL A 90 5.17 -3.71 9.13
CA VAL A 90 4.03 -3.09 9.82
C VAL A 90 3.37 -2.03 8.96
N ALA A 91 2.05 -1.88 9.07
CA ALA A 91 1.27 -0.84 8.40
C ALA A 91 1.42 0.53 9.09
N SER A 92 2.66 1.01 9.20
CA SER A 92 2.98 2.35 9.71
C SER A 92 2.94 3.38 8.58
N LYS A 93 2.82 4.66 8.94
CA LYS A 93 2.82 5.76 7.96
C LYS A 93 4.06 5.75 7.05
N LYS A 94 5.26 5.55 7.61
CA LYS A 94 6.52 5.50 6.83
C LYS A 94 6.48 4.34 5.81
N ASN A 95 6.02 3.17 6.25
CA ASN A 95 6.01 1.97 5.43
C ASN A 95 4.94 2.05 4.33
N ILE A 96 3.73 2.54 4.67
CA ILE A 96 2.67 2.77 3.69
C ILE A 96 3.13 3.79 2.64
N LEU A 97 3.79 4.88 3.04
CA LEU A 97 4.33 5.85 2.07
C LEU A 97 5.35 5.20 1.14
N PHE A 98 6.29 4.43 1.67
CA PHE A 98 7.29 3.76 0.84
C PHE A 98 6.65 2.76 -0.13
N LEU A 99 5.65 2.01 0.31
CA LEU A 99 4.86 1.12 -0.54
C LEU A 99 4.17 1.92 -1.66
N LEU A 100 3.48 3.01 -1.34
CA LEU A 100 2.77 3.87 -2.29
C LEU A 100 3.71 4.48 -3.34
N GLU A 101 4.88 4.99 -2.91
CA GLU A 101 5.91 5.50 -3.83
C GLU A 101 6.45 4.41 -4.76
N THR A 102 6.57 3.17 -4.26
CA THR A 102 6.99 2.03 -5.09
C THR A 102 5.93 1.68 -6.12
N ILE A 103 4.66 1.63 -5.71
CA ILE A 103 3.51 1.40 -6.60
C ILE A 103 3.47 2.46 -7.69
N LYS A 104 3.63 3.74 -7.32
CA LYS A 104 3.66 4.84 -8.28
C LYS A 104 4.79 4.68 -9.29
N LYS A 105 6.00 4.38 -8.85
CA LYS A 105 7.14 4.14 -9.75
C LYS A 105 6.90 2.97 -10.70
N LEU A 106 6.29 1.89 -10.22
CA LEU A 106 5.92 0.75 -11.06
C LEU A 106 4.94 1.19 -12.16
N ILE A 107 3.86 1.88 -11.78
CA ILE A 107 2.85 2.37 -12.72
C ILE A 107 3.45 3.37 -13.72
N ASP A 108 4.32 4.27 -13.29
CA ASP A 108 4.99 5.23 -14.19
C ASP A 108 5.96 4.53 -15.17
N THR A 109 6.32 3.26 -14.94
CA THR A 109 7.23 2.49 -15.80
C THR A 109 6.49 1.71 -16.90
N TYR A 110 5.20 1.41 -16.71
CA TYR A 110 4.38 0.56 -17.59
C TYR A 110 3.23 1.36 -18.21
#